data_AF-A0A496RW24-F1
#
_entry.id   AF-A0A496RW24-F1
#
_cell.length_a   1.000
_cell.length_b   1.000
_cell.length_c   1.000
_cell.angle_alpha   90.00
_cell.angle_beta   90.00
_cell.angle_gamma   90.00
#
_symmetry.space_group_name_H-M   'P 1'
#
loop_
_entity.id
_entity.type
_entity.pdbx_description
1 polymer ?
#
loop_
_entity_poly.entity_id
_entity_poly.type
_entity_poly.pdbx_seq_one_letter_code
_entity_poly.pdbx_strand_id
1 'polypeptide(L)'
;KKHKKKKKKKKRRRCAMNYRELLTKAKSTNRKGSGLRQHIREVLSEVPKEVRNELQGQPIGVWTRFLKLALTEKYESHRNDKNLYCKIRTNLISWPGAFEVSSEGVRYLGW
;
A
#
# COMPACT_ATOMS: atom_id res chain seq x y z
N LYS A 1 -4.23 -60.33 35.44
CA LYS A 1 -3.38 -59.45 34.58
C LYS A 1 -3.93 -58.00 34.62
N LYS A 2 -3.37 -57.11 35.46
CA LYS A 2 -3.80 -55.71 35.62
C LYS A 2 -3.00 -54.81 34.67
N HIS A 3 -3.60 -54.36 33.55
CA HIS A 3 -2.97 -53.38 32.67
C HIS A 3 -3.37 -51.95 33.07
N LYS A 4 -2.44 -51.26 33.74
CA LYS A 4 -2.49 -49.82 34.07
C LYS A 4 -2.44 -48.96 32.79
N LYS A 5 -3.52 -48.26 32.47
CA LYS A 5 -3.57 -47.18 31.47
C LYS A 5 -2.73 -45.98 31.95
N LYS A 6 -1.53 -45.76 31.39
CA LYS A 6 -0.75 -44.52 31.58
C LYS A 6 -1.20 -43.45 30.57
N LYS A 7 -2.10 -42.54 30.99
CA LYS A 7 -2.40 -41.31 30.25
C LYS A 7 -1.22 -40.32 30.38
N LYS A 8 -0.35 -40.23 29.37
CA LYS A 8 0.62 -39.12 29.26
C LYS A 8 -0.14 -37.85 28.84
N LYS A 9 -0.49 -36.99 29.80
CA LYS A 9 -0.92 -35.60 29.53
C LYS A 9 0.26 -34.84 28.92
N LYS A 10 0.28 -34.73 27.58
CA LYS A 10 1.21 -33.87 26.84
C LYS A 10 0.83 -32.41 27.13
N LYS A 11 1.48 -31.82 28.14
CA LYS A 11 1.33 -30.40 28.52
C LYS A 11 1.69 -29.56 27.29
N ARG A 12 0.68 -29.06 26.56
CA ARG A 12 0.85 -28.11 25.46
C ARG A 12 1.55 -26.88 26.03
N ARG A 13 2.85 -26.74 25.77
CA ARG A 13 3.57 -25.48 25.97
C ARG A 13 2.84 -24.45 25.09
N ARG A 14 2.05 -23.57 25.69
CA ARG A 14 1.62 -22.34 25.01
C ARG A 14 2.92 -21.58 24.75
N CYS A 15 3.32 -21.48 23.49
CA CYS A 15 4.40 -20.59 23.10
C CYS A 15 3.99 -19.19 23.58
N ALA A 16 4.71 -18.66 24.57
CA ALA A 16 4.53 -17.28 24.98
C ALA A 16 4.86 -16.41 23.77
N MET A 17 3.89 -15.60 23.31
CA MET A 17 4.12 -14.67 22.21
C MET A 17 5.20 -13.68 22.64
N ASN A 18 6.33 -13.67 21.95
CA ASN A 18 7.41 -12.71 22.23
C ASN A 18 7.09 -11.37 21.57
N TYR A 19 6.40 -10.50 22.30
CA TYR A 19 5.98 -9.18 21.83
C TYR A 19 7.15 -8.29 21.40
N ARG A 20 8.36 -8.46 21.96
CA ARG A 20 9.55 -7.73 21.51
C ARG A 20 9.98 -8.17 20.12
N GLU A 21 9.92 -9.47 19.83
CA GLU A 21 10.23 -10.00 18.50
C GLU A 21 9.19 -9.53 17.46
N LEU A 22 7.92 -9.44 17.84
CA LEU A 22 6.86 -8.86 17.01
C LEU A 22 7.09 -7.37 16.74
N LEU A 23 7.50 -6.59 17.75
CA LEU A 23 7.81 -5.17 17.60
C LEU A 23 9.05 -4.96 16.70
N THR A 24 10.06 -5.81 16.82
CA THR A 24 11.23 -5.78 15.95
C THR A 24 10.88 -6.13 14.51
N LYS A 25 10.03 -7.16 14.28
CA LYS A 25 9.51 -7.49 12.94
C LYS A 25 8.65 -6.37 12.35
N ALA A 26 7.82 -5.71 13.16
CA ALA A 26 7.05 -4.55 12.73
C ALA A 26 7.94 -3.37 12.32
N LYS A 27 9.01 -3.10 13.08
CA LYS A 27 10.03 -2.09 12.75
C LYS A 27 10.91 -2.50 11.57
N SER A 28 11.16 -3.80 11.37
CA SER A 28 11.97 -4.34 10.28
C SER A 28 11.19 -4.57 8.99
N THR A 29 9.99 -4.00 8.86
CA THR A 29 9.25 -3.99 7.59
C THR A 29 9.89 -3.01 6.60
N ASN A 30 11.19 -3.17 6.35
CA ASN A 30 11.84 -2.68 5.14
C ASN A 30 11.25 -3.47 3.98
N ARG A 31 10.10 -2.97 3.48
CA ARG A 31 9.46 -3.47 2.27
C ARG A 31 10.43 -3.27 1.11
N LYS A 32 11.17 -4.32 0.77
CA LYS A 32 11.75 -4.57 -0.55
C LYS A 32 10.63 -4.91 -1.57
N GLY A 33 9.62 -4.05 -1.64
CA GLY A 33 8.65 -4.03 -2.73
C GLY A 33 8.70 -2.63 -3.30
N SER A 34 8.85 -2.51 -4.61
CA SER A 34 8.72 -1.24 -5.34
C SER A 34 7.58 -0.43 -4.73
N GLY A 35 7.93 0.68 -4.08
CA GLY A 35 6.98 1.41 -3.25
C GLY A 35 5.81 1.90 -4.12
N LEU A 36 4.60 1.97 -3.57
CA LEU A 36 3.45 2.54 -4.30
C LEU A 36 3.78 3.89 -4.95
N ARG A 37 4.60 4.71 -4.29
CA ARG A 37 5.15 5.97 -4.82
C ARG A 37 5.95 5.80 -6.12
N GLN A 38 6.76 4.75 -6.21
CA GLN A 38 7.51 4.43 -7.42
C GLN A 38 6.57 4.05 -8.55
N HIS A 39 5.62 3.13 -8.32
CA HIS A 39 4.64 2.76 -9.34
C HIS A 39 3.78 3.96 -9.80
N ILE A 40 3.41 4.86 -8.88
CA ILE A 40 2.71 6.09 -9.24
C ILE A 40 3.56 6.94 -10.19
N ARG A 41 4.87 7.12 -9.93
CA ARG A 41 5.76 7.85 -10.83
C ARG A 41 5.88 7.19 -12.20
N GLU A 42 6.06 5.88 -12.25
CA GLU A 42 6.19 5.10 -13.49
C GLU A 42 4.92 5.19 -14.35
N VAL A 43 3.74 5.09 -13.72
CA VAL A 43 2.46 5.33 -14.41
C VAL A 43 2.39 6.75 -14.93
N LEU A 44 2.75 7.74 -14.10
CA LEU A 44 2.68 9.13 -14.50
C LEU A 44 3.59 9.41 -15.69
N SER A 45 4.85 8.96 -15.70
CA SER A 45 5.76 9.20 -16.83
C SER A 45 5.23 8.74 -18.20
N GLU A 46 4.31 7.78 -18.23
CA GLU A 46 3.70 7.24 -19.46
C GLU A 46 2.41 7.96 -19.87
N VAL A 47 1.86 8.84 -19.03
CA VAL A 47 0.63 9.59 -19.36
C VAL A 47 0.91 10.55 -20.52
N PRO A 48 0.10 10.58 -21.60
CA PRO A 48 0.23 11.54 -22.70
C PRO A 48 0.00 12.98 -22.26
N LYS A 49 0.63 13.94 -22.94
CA LYS A 49 0.59 15.36 -22.54
C LYS A 49 -0.83 15.93 -22.53
N GLU A 50 -1.71 15.49 -23.42
CA GLU A 50 -3.11 15.93 -23.45
C GLU A 50 -3.81 15.58 -22.14
N VAL A 51 -3.68 14.32 -21.73
CA VAL A 51 -4.28 13.79 -20.49
C VAL A 51 -3.65 14.44 -19.25
N ARG A 52 -2.34 14.75 -19.27
CA ARG A 52 -1.68 15.48 -18.16
C ARG A 52 -2.37 16.80 -17.88
N ASN A 53 -2.65 17.59 -18.92
CA ASN A 53 -3.27 18.90 -18.78
C ASN A 53 -4.69 18.80 -18.23
N GLU A 54 -5.46 17.81 -18.67
CA GLU A 54 -6.82 17.57 -18.16
C GLU A 54 -6.83 17.10 -16.70
N LEU A 55 -5.80 16.35 -16.30
CA LEU A 55 -5.68 15.81 -14.94
C LEU A 55 -5.22 16.88 -13.94
N GLN A 56 -4.44 17.88 -14.37
CA GLN A 56 -4.04 19.01 -13.52
C GLN A 56 -5.26 19.79 -13.03
N GLY A 57 -5.32 20.08 -11.73
CA GLY A 57 -6.45 20.81 -11.13
C GLY A 57 -7.70 19.96 -10.89
N GLN A 58 -7.70 18.68 -11.25
CA GLN A 58 -8.80 17.78 -10.89
C GLN A 58 -8.85 17.53 -9.39
N PRO A 59 -10.03 17.24 -8.82
CA PRO A 59 -10.16 16.93 -7.41
C PRO A 59 -9.43 15.63 -7.06
N ILE A 60 -9.02 15.51 -5.80
CA ILE A 60 -8.27 14.35 -5.29
C ILE A 60 -8.97 13.02 -5.55
N GLY A 61 -10.31 13.01 -5.56
CA GLY A 61 -11.09 11.81 -5.85
C GLY A 61 -10.89 11.28 -7.27
N VAL A 62 -10.82 12.19 -8.25
CA VAL A 62 -10.55 11.88 -9.66
C VAL A 62 -9.11 11.39 -9.83
N TRP A 63 -8.13 12.10 -9.26
CA TRP A 63 -6.73 11.66 -9.25
C TRP A 63 -6.54 10.27 -8.67
N THR A 64 -7.17 10.00 -7.53
CA THR A 64 -7.08 8.70 -6.87
C THR A 64 -7.70 7.60 -7.74
N ARG A 65 -8.83 7.87 -8.41
CA ARG A 65 -9.50 6.91 -9.29
C ARG A 65 -8.70 6.65 -10.57
N PHE A 66 -8.15 7.69 -11.18
CA PHE A 66 -7.27 7.60 -12.34
C PHE A 66 -6.04 6.73 -12.02
N LEU A 67 -5.30 7.07 -10.96
CA LEU A 67 -4.13 6.30 -10.55
C LEU A 67 -4.48 4.87 -10.17
N LYS A 68 -5.64 4.64 -9.53
CA LYS A 68 -6.10 3.28 -9.21
C LYS A 68 -6.25 2.47 -10.50
N LEU A 69 -6.97 2.98 -11.49
CA LEU A 69 -7.21 2.29 -12.76
C LEU A 69 -5.89 1.99 -13.47
N ALA A 70 -5.05 3.02 -13.65
CA ALA A 70 -3.77 2.86 -14.33
C ALA A 70 -2.82 1.89 -13.61
N LEU A 71 -2.77 1.91 -12.27
CA LEU A 71 -1.99 0.95 -11.49
C LEU A 71 -2.53 -0.47 -11.58
N THR A 72 -3.85 -0.67 -11.60
CA THR A 72 -4.46 -2.00 -11.73
C THR A 72 -4.35 -2.57 -13.14
N GLU A 73 -4.28 -1.70 -14.15
CA GLU A 73 -4.08 -2.10 -15.54
C GLU A 73 -2.63 -2.50 -15.81
N LYS A 74 -1.67 -1.75 -15.24
CA LYS A 74 -0.24 -2.00 -15.43
C LYS A 74 0.33 -3.08 -14.51
N TYR A 75 -0.13 -3.17 -13.27
CA TYR A 75 0.41 -4.12 -12.29
C TYR A 75 -0.70 -5.00 -11.69
N GLU A 76 -0.66 -6.29 -12.03
CA GLU A 76 -1.60 -7.30 -11.51
C GLU A 76 -1.58 -7.36 -9.96
N SER A 77 -0.45 -7.04 -9.34
CA SER A 77 -0.27 -7.00 -7.88
C SER A 77 -1.23 -6.03 -7.17
N HIS A 78 -1.74 -5.02 -7.87
CA HIS A 78 -2.67 -4.02 -7.33
C HIS A 78 -4.14 -4.36 -7.58
N ARG A 79 -4.45 -5.30 -8.49
CA ARG A 79 -5.82 -5.60 -8.93
C ARG A 79 -6.74 -6.05 -7.79
N ASN A 80 -6.19 -6.85 -6.87
CA ASN A 80 -6.91 -7.38 -5.72
C ASN A 80 -6.74 -6.54 -4.43
N ASP A 81 -6.04 -5.40 -4.50
CA ASP A 81 -5.81 -4.54 -3.35
C ASP A 81 -7.02 -3.66 -3.06
N LYS A 82 -7.91 -4.16 -2.19
CA LYS A 82 -9.13 -3.45 -1.74
C LYS A 82 -8.84 -2.08 -1.13
N ASN A 83 -7.63 -1.87 -0.60
CA ASN A 83 -7.22 -0.63 0.06
C ASN A 83 -6.41 0.29 -0.86
N LEU A 84 -6.22 -0.06 -2.13
CA LEU A 84 -5.37 0.70 -3.06
C LEU A 84 -5.80 2.16 -3.17
N TYR A 85 -7.11 2.41 -3.27
CA TYR A 85 -7.66 3.77 -3.33
C TYR A 85 -7.21 4.60 -2.10
N CYS A 86 -7.39 4.07 -0.88
CA CYS A 86 -7.00 4.76 0.34
C CYS A 86 -5.48 4.96 0.43
N LYS A 87 -4.69 3.97 -0.01
CA LYS A 87 -3.23 4.07 -0.05
C LYS A 87 -2.76 5.16 -1.03
N ILE A 88 -3.34 5.23 -2.21
CA ILE A 88 -3.05 6.28 -3.20
C ILE A 88 -3.42 7.64 -2.62
N ARG A 89 -4.66 7.81 -2.13
CA ARG A 89 -5.13 9.07 -1.55
C ARG A 89 -4.20 9.56 -0.44
N THR A 90 -3.79 8.66 0.46
CA THR A 90 -2.84 8.98 1.54
C THR A 90 -1.48 9.41 0.98
N ASN A 91 -0.99 8.76 -0.08
CA ASN A 91 0.25 9.15 -0.72
C ASN A 91 0.16 10.52 -1.41
N LEU A 92 -0.96 10.85 -2.07
CA LEU A 92 -1.15 12.18 -2.67
C LEU A 92 -1.03 13.29 -1.61
N ILE A 93 -1.67 13.10 -0.45
CA ILE A 93 -1.66 14.10 0.64
C ILE A 93 -0.30 14.15 1.36
N SER A 94 0.32 12.99 1.59
CA SER A 94 1.59 12.87 2.34
C SER A 94 2.84 13.02 1.47
N TRP A 95 2.70 13.58 0.27
CA TRP A 95 3.79 13.75 -0.69
C TRP A 95 3.88 15.16 -1.26
N PRO A 96 4.11 16.17 -0.40
CA PRO A 96 4.09 17.59 -0.79
C PRO A 96 5.15 17.96 -1.83
N GLY A 97 6.27 17.21 -1.91
CA GLY A 97 7.32 17.46 -2.91
C GLY A 97 7.03 16.92 -4.31
N ALA A 98 5.95 16.16 -4.50
CA ALA A 98 5.56 15.67 -5.83
C ALA A 98 4.13 16.03 -6.19
N PHE A 99 3.26 16.20 -5.20
CA PHE A 99 1.89 16.63 -5.38
C PHE A 99 1.61 17.85 -4.52
N GLU A 100 0.98 18.84 -5.14
CA GLU A 100 0.34 19.94 -4.45
C GLU A 100 -1.16 19.62 -4.37
N VAL A 101 -1.71 19.60 -3.14
CA VAL A 101 -3.13 19.34 -2.89
C VAL A 101 -3.71 20.59 -2.24
N SER A 102 -4.56 21.30 -2.98
CA SER A 102 -5.25 22.50 -2.52
C SER A 102 -6.76 22.35 -2.61
N SER A 103 -7.51 23.39 -2.21
CA SER A 103 -8.96 23.46 -2.44
C SER A 103 -9.33 23.52 -3.92
N GLU A 104 -8.42 23.99 -4.77
CA GLU A 104 -8.64 24.13 -6.22
C GLU A 104 -8.41 22.82 -6.97
N GLY A 105 -7.74 21.84 -6.36
CA GLY A 105 -7.50 20.54 -6.95
C GLY A 105 -6.15 19.95 -6.57
N VAL A 106 -5.75 18.91 -7.30
CA VAL A 106 -4.45 18.27 -7.16
C VAL A 106 -3.61 18.58 -8.39
N ARG A 107 -2.35 18.96 -8.14
CA ARG A 107 -1.34 19.19 -9.17
C ARG A 107 -0.16 18.27 -8.94
N TYR A 108 0.27 17.57 -9.98
CA TYR A 108 1.53 16.84 -9.94
C TYR A 108 2.66 17.75 -10.42
N LEU A 109 3.70 17.88 -9.61
CA LEU A 109 4.82 18.80 -9.81
C LEU A 109 6.00 18.15 -10.55
N GLY A 110 6.00 16.83 -10.69
CA GLY A 110 7.10 16.06 -11.30
C GLY A 110 6.96 15.81 -12.79
N TRP A 111 6.20 16.65 -13.51
CA TRP A 111 6.11 16.59 -14.97
C TRP A 111 7.30 17.24 -15.66
#